data_AF-D0P456-F1
#
_entry.id   AF-D0P456-F1
#
_cell.length_a   1.000
_cell.length_b   1.000
_cell.length_c   1.000
_cell.angle_alpha   90.00
_cell.angle_beta   90.00
_cell.angle_gamma   90.00
#
_symmetry.space_group_name_H-M   'P 1'
#
loop_
_entity.id
_entity.type
_entity.pdbx_description
1 polymer ?
#
loop_
_entity_poly.entity_id
_entity_poly.type
_entity_poly.pdbx_seq_one_letter_code
_entity_poly.pdbx_strand_id
1 'polypeptide(L)'
;MAGAADSGAPAATAPEESPSKYLTRFWRANASAFMRWFLALPYAGQVSLLRNASPDIPLSYDPKEPRPQATQLLTPELTLKALLEENGKVLLRLMNARATKADQCSRHDLLYLASLRASGTMPTFSGETFKHVSLAFIDLADPEQNVQSLLPSASPEIIEEKKNLIKQGKLMEADVWLALQMRQQVILTMLTNVAHTFETMFLKQVMVGEILRFGHEKQGRRGGCNDLAAMCMRSPFYCCKEHQVEDWTNHKTSCKTIRKEKSAVEKTKEAN
;
A
#
# COMPACT_ATOMS: atom_id res chain seq x y z
N MET A 1 -14.15 -11.24 -56.80
CA MET A 1 -14.68 -10.44 -55.68
C MET A 1 -13.92 -10.85 -54.43
N ALA A 2 -12.90 -10.07 -54.06
CA ALA A 2 -12.09 -10.29 -52.86
C ALA A 2 -12.80 -9.67 -51.65
N GLY A 3 -13.07 -10.47 -50.61
CA GLY A 3 -13.52 -9.99 -49.31
C GLY A 3 -12.33 -9.97 -48.35
N ALA A 4 -11.89 -8.77 -47.97
CA ALA A 4 -10.86 -8.59 -46.96
C ALA A 4 -11.45 -8.88 -45.58
N ALA A 5 -10.89 -9.86 -44.87
CA ALA A 5 -11.12 -10.06 -43.45
C ALA A 5 -10.20 -9.09 -42.70
N ASP A 6 -10.81 -8.09 -42.07
CA ASP A 6 -10.16 -7.14 -41.18
C ASP A 6 -9.69 -7.89 -39.93
N SER A 7 -8.40 -8.21 -39.88
CA SER A 7 -7.75 -8.88 -38.76
C SER A 7 -7.33 -7.80 -37.77
N GLY A 8 -8.26 -7.45 -36.88
CA GLY A 8 -7.97 -6.60 -35.72
C GLY A 8 -6.88 -7.23 -34.87
N ALA A 9 -5.66 -6.68 -34.99
CA ALA A 9 -4.55 -7.04 -34.11
C ALA A 9 -4.94 -6.70 -32.66
N PRO A 10 -4.66 -7.58 -31.68
CA PRO A 10 -4.91 -7.27 -30.28
C PRO A 10 -4.03 -6.08 -29.90
N ALA A 11 -4.66 -5.04 -29.35
CA ALA A 11 -3.97 -3.89 -28.79
C ALA A 11 -2.92 -4.39 -27.80
N ALA A 12 -1.65 -4.10 -28.08
CA ALA A 12 -0.55 -4.38 -27.18
C ALA A 12 -0.84 -3.69 -25.84
N THR A 13 -1.22 -4.47 -24.83
CA THR A 13 -1.37 -3.99 -23.46
C THR A 13 -0.02 -3.43 -23.02
N ALA A 14 0.01 -2.15 -22.65
CA ALA A 14 1.21 -1.54 -22.09
C ALA A 14 1.72 -2.41 -20.92
N PRO A 15 3.05 -2.60 -20.78
CA PRO A 15 3.59 -3.43 -19.72
C PRO A 15 3.11 -2.88 -18.37
N GLU A 16 2.47 -3.75 -17.59
CA GLU A 16 1.94 -3.43 -16.27
C GLU A 16 3.08 -2.87 -15.40
N GLU A 17 2.90 -1.65 -14.88
CA GLU A 17 3.93 -1.00 -14.08
C GLU A 17 4.13 -1.76 -12.77
N SER A 18 5.38 -2.10 -12.43
CA SER A 18 5.62 -2.83 -11.17
C SER A 18 5.22 -1.99 -9.95
N PRO A 19 4.73 -2.61 -8.86
CA PRO A 19 4.28 -1.88 -7.66
C PRO A 19 5.34 -0.92 -7.08
N SER A 20 6.62 -1.30 -7.14
CA SER A 20 7.74 -0.46 -6.71
C SER A 20 7.91 0.80 -7.57
N LYS A 21 7.79 0.66 -8.91
CA LYS A 21 7.87 1.79 -9.85
C LYS A 21 6.68 2.73 -9.65
N TYR A 22 5.48 2.16 -9.53
CA TYR A 22 4.27 2.91 -9.23
C TYR A 22 4.42 3.72 -7.94
N LEU A 23 4.82 3.07 -6.84
CA LEU A 23 4.96 3.73 -5.53
C LEU A 23 6.01 4.85 -5.58
N THR A 24 7.12 4.64 -6.30
CA THR A 24 8.16 5.65 -6.53
C THR A 24 7.61 6.86 -7.27
N ARG A 25 6.88 6.64 -8.38
CA ARG A 25 6.24 7.70 -9.17
C ARG A 25 5.24 8.47 -8.33
N PHE A 26 4.35 7.75 -7.65
CA PHE A 26 3.34 8.30 -6.76
C PHE A 26 3.98 9.20 -5.72
N TRP A 27 5.00 8.70 -5.01
CA TRP A 27 5.61 9.44 -3.92
C TRP A 27 6.29 10.72 -4.42
N ARG A 28 7.00 10.66 -5.55
CA ARG A 28 7.63 11.84 -6.16
C ARG A 28 6.62 12.93 -6.52
N ALA A 29 5.45 12.54 -7.04
CA ALA A 29 4.43 13.49 -7.46
C ALA A 29 3.58 14.02 -6.28
N ASN A 30 3.22 13.14 -5.34
CA ASN A 30 2.12 13.38 -4.41
C ASN A 30 2.52 13.38 -2.93
N ALA A 31 3.77 13.09 -2.56
CA ALA A 31 4.14 12.90 -1.14
C ALA A 31 3.69 14.06 -0.24
N SER A 32 3.95 15.31 -0.63
CA SER A 32 3.56 16.48 0.17
C SER A 32 2.04 16.61 0.36
N ALA A 33 1.27 16.35 -0.68
CA ALA A 33 -0.20 16.41 -0.63
C ALA A 33 -0.76 15.23 0.18
N PHE A 34 -0.27 14.02 -0.08
CA PHE A 34 -0.65 12.81 0.62
C PHE A 34 -0.36 12.90 2.12
N MET A 35 0.85 13.32 2.51
CA MET A 35 1.23 13.46 3.93
C MET A 35 0.32 14.46 4.66
N ARG A 36 0.06 15.62 4.06
CA ARG A 36 -0.83 16.64 4.65
C ARG A 36 -2.26 16.13 4.77
N TRP A 37 -2.78 15.49 3.73
CA TRP A 37 -4.12 14.92 3.72
C TRP A 37 -4.26 13.82 4.78
N PHE A 38 -3.35 12.84 4.80
CA PHE A 38 -3.38 11.70 5.71
C PHE A 38 -3.27 12.14 7.18
N LEU A 39 -2.36 13.07 7.49
CA LEU A 39 -2.19 13.59 8.86
C LEU A 39 -3.35 14.49 9.32
N ALA A 40 -4.13 15.04 8.39
CA ALA A 40 -5.33 15.82 8.70
C ALA A 40 -6.57 14.94 8.94
N LEU A 41 -6.53 13.65 8.56
CA LEU A 41 -7.62 12.73 8.85
C LEU A 41 -7.73 12.50 10.37
N PRO A 42 -8.95 12.41 10.91
CA PRO A 42 -9.13 11.88 12.25
C PRO A 42 -8.67 10.42 12.29
N TYR A 43 -8.35 9.91 13.49
CA TYR A 43 -7.88 8.53 13.67
C TYR A 43 -8.79 7.49 12.98
N ALA A 44 -10.11 7.64 13.08
CA ALA A 44 -11.07 6.77 12.39
C ALA A 44 -10.93 6.80 10.86
N GLY A 45 -10.59 7.96 10.28
CA GLY A 45 -10.32 8.10 8.85
C GLY A 45 -9.01 7.42 8.44
N GLN A 46 -7.97 7.53 9.26
CA GLN A 46 -6.70 6.82 9.03
C GLN A 46 -6.87 5.30 9.10
N VAL A 47 -7.64 4.81 10.08
CA VAL A 47 -8.00 3.37 10.19
C VAL A 47 -8.82 2.92 8.98
N SER A 48 -9.82 3.70 8.57
CA SER A 48 -10.66 3.38 7.40
C SER A 48 -9.82 3.29 6.13
N LEU A 49 -8.87 4.21 5.92
CA LEU A 49 -7.95 4.15 4.79
C LEU A 49 -7.14 2.84 4.78
N LEU A 50 -6.54 2.47 5.92
CA LEU A 50 -5.73 1.26 6.02
C LEU A 50 -6.57 -0.01 5.82
N ARG A 51 -7.80 -0.06 6.35
CA ARG A 51 -8.71 -1.18 6.15
C ARG A 51 -9.25 -1.28 4.73
N ASN A 52 -9.43 -0.16 4.04
CA ASN A 52 -9.79 -0.18 2.62
C ASN A 52 -8.63 -0.73 1.78
N ALA A 53 -7.38 -0.46 2.16
CA ALA A 53 -6.20 -0.98 1.48
C ALA A 53 -5.92 -2.46 1.80
N SER A 54 -6.23 -2.90 3.02
CA SER A 54 -6.14 -4.29 3.49
C SER A 54 -7.22 -4.55 4.55
N PRO A 55 -8.35 -5.18 4.17
CA PRO A 55 -9.48 -5.43 5.08
C PRO A 55 -9.10 -6.28 6.30
N ASP A 56 -8.20 -7.24 6.09
CA ASP A 56 -7.77 -8.21 7.10
C ASP A 56 -6.51 -7.76 7.85
N ILE A 57 -6.16 -6.47 7.81
CA ILE A 57 -4.99 -5.96 8.52
C ILE A 57 -5.08 -6.24 10.03
N PRO A 58 -4.08 -6.90 10.65
CA PRO A 58 -4.11 -7.17 12.08
C PRO A 58 -4.11 -5.88 12.92
N LEU A 59 -4.79 -5.91 14.06
CA LEU A 59 -4.79 -4.79 14.99
C LEU A 59 -3.40 -4.55 15.60
N SER A 60 -2.75 -5.63 16.02
CA SER A 60 -1.44 -5.64 16.64
C SER A 60 -0.73 -6.96 16.39
N TYR A 61 0.56 -6.99 16.68
CA TYR A 61 1.37 -8.20 16.68
C TYR A 61 2.01 -8.35 18.06
N ASP A 62 1.83 -9.52 18.69
CA ASP A 62 2.54 -9.89 19.91
C ASP A 62 3.57 -10.99 19.59
N PRO A 63 4.88 -10.68 19.64
CA PRO A 63 5.93 -11.67 19.42
C PRO A 63 5.92 -12.83 20.42
N LYS A 64 5.23 -12.68 21.57
CA LYS A 64 5.13 -13.72 22.61
C LYS A 64 3.97 -14.69 22.38
N GLU A 65 3.14 -14.48 21.36
CA GLU A 65 2.10 -15.44 21.02
C GLU A 65 2.73 -16.81 20.71
N PRO A 66 2.16 -17.91 21.23
CA PRO A 66 2.76 -19.24 21.09
C PRO A 66 2.73 -19.75 19.63
N ARG A 67 1.84 -19.22 18.78
CA ARG A 67 1.72 -19.55 17.36
C ARG A 67 1.31 -18.31 16.55
N PRO A 68 2.23 -17.37 16.30
CA PRO A 68 1.93 -16.21 15.47
C PRO A 68 1.64 -16.67 14.04
N GLN A 69 0.76 -15.97 13.35
CA GLN A 69 0.46 -16.29 11.95
C GLN A 69 1.68 -16.04 11.05
N ALA A 70 1.81 -16.82 9.98
CA ALA A 70 2.91 -16.67 9.03
C ALA A 70 3.00 -15.25 8.45
N THR A 71 1.86 -14.60 8.20
CA THR A 71 1.78 -13.20 7.73
C THR A 71 2.32 -12.21 8.74
N GLN A 72 2.06 -12.43 10.04
CA GLN A 72 2.57 -11.57 11.11
C GLN A 72 4.07 -11.75 11.34
N LEU A 73 4.58 -12.99 11.18
CA LEU A 73 6.03 -13.25 11.16
C LEU A 73 6.68 -12.67 9.91
N LEU A 74 6.01 -12.70 8.76
CA LEU A 74 6.59 -12.21 7.52
C LEU A 74 6.63 -10.68 7.48
N THR A 75 5.60 -10.01 8.02
CA THR A 75 5.42 -8.55 7.98
C THR A 75 4.91 -8.01 9.32
N PRO A 76 5.71 -8.05 10.39
CA PRO A 76 5.28 -7.59 11.72
C PRO A 76 4.95 -6.09 11.76
N GLU A 77 5.46 -5.30 10.81
CA GLU A 77 5.18 -3.87 10.70
C GLU A 77 3.78 -3.56 10.13
N LEU A 78 3.14 -4.52 9.48
CA LEU A 78 1.83 -4.32 8.83
C LEU A 78 0.69 -4.59 9.81
N THR A 79 0.65 -3.81 10.88
CA THR A 79 -0.47 -3.81 11.85
C THR A 79 -1.02 -2.41 12.01
N LEU A 80 -2.29 -2.28 12.36
CA LEU A 80 -2.90 -0.95 12.58
C LEU A 80 -2.16 -0.19 13.67
N LYS A 81 -1.81 -0.86 14.77
CA LYS A 81 -1.04 -0.24 15.86
C LYS A 81 0.30 0.28 15.37
N ALA A 82 1.09 -0.54 14.68
CA ALA A 82 2.42 -0.13 14.20
C ALA A 82 2.35 0.98 13.13
N LEU A 83 1.43 0.88 12.17
CA LEU A 83 1.32 1.87 11.09
C LEU A 83 0.80 3.23 11.57
N LEU A 84 -0.08 3.23 12.60
CA LEU A 84 -0.69 4.44 13.15
C LEU A 84 0.07 5.01 14.35
N GLU A 85 1.19 4.40 14.75
CA GLU A 85 2.09 4.98 15.75
C GLU A 85 2.55 6.39 15.36
N GLU A 86 2.74 7.22 16.38
CA GLU A 86 3.05 8.65 16.23
C GLU A 86 2.06 9.41 15.31
N ASN A 87 0.76 9.11 15.42
CA ASN A 87 -0.29 9.69 14.57
C ASN A 87 -0.09 9.39 13.07
N GLY A 88 0.30 8.15 12.76
CA GLY A 88 0.47 7.68 11.38
C GLY A 88 1.80 8.06 10.72
N LYS A 89 2.74 8.69 11.44
CA LYS A 89 4.06 9.02 10.88
C LYS A 89 4.86 7.77 10.52
N VAL A 90 4.63 6.65 11.20
CA VAL A 90 5.31 5.38 10.89
C VAL A 90 4.94 4.88 9.48
N LEU A 91 3.65 4.90 9.11
CA LEU A 91 3.21 4.61 7.74
C LEU A 91 3.92 5.51 6.71
N LEU A 92 3.99 6.82 6.97
CA LEU A 92 4.63 7.77 6.05
C LEU A 92 6.13 7.49 5.87
N ARG A 93 6.83 7.14 6.95
CA ARG A 93 8.24 6.73 6.90
C ARG A 93 8.42 5.45 6.10
N LEU A 94 7.54 4.47 6.29
CA LEU A 94 7.55 3.20 5.55
C LEU A 94 7.33 3.45 4.05
N MET A 95 6.31 4.23 3.68
CA MET A 95 6.06 4.63 2.29
C MET A 95 7.26 5.34 1.68
N ASN A 96 7.82 6.33 2.37
CA ASN A 96 8.99 7.06 1.91
C ASN A 96 10.20 6.14 1.72
N ALA A 97 10.48 5.26 2.68
CA ALA A 97 11.61 4.34 2.61
C ALA A 97 11.46 3.39 1.41
N ARG A 98 10.28 2.79 1.23
CA ARG A 98 10.01 1.89 0.10
C ARG A 98 10.04 2.61 -1.26
N ALA A 99 9.65 3.87 -1.31
CA ALA A 99 9.65 4.67 -2.55
C ALA A 99 11.03 5.27 -2.92
N THR A 100 11.92 5.49 -1.95
CA THR A 100 13.17 6.25 -2.17
C THR A 100 14.45 5.48 -1.86
N LYS A 101 14.36 4.38 -1.10
CA LYS A 101 15.49 3.63 -0.56
C LYS A 101 15.31 2.12 -0.76
N ALA A 102 14.84 1.70 -1.94
CA ALA A 102 14.54 0.31 -2.26
C ALA A 102 15.67 -0.65 -1.88
N ASP A 103 16.91 -0.37 -2.27
CA ASP A 103 18.06 -1.23 -1.99
C ASP A 103 18.34 -1.38 -0.48
N GLN A 104 18.17 -0.30 0.29
CA GLN A 104 18.35 -0.35 1.75
C GLN A 104 17.23 -1.18 2.38
N CYS A 105 16.00 -1.00 1.94
CA CYS A 105 14.87 -1.81 2.40
C CYS A 105 15.06 -3.30 2.10
N SER A 106 15.52 -3.65 0.90
CA SER A 106 15.80 -5.04 0.53
C SER A 106 16.91 -5.66 1.40
N ARG A 107 17.96 -4.89 1.73
CA ARG A 107 19.00 -5.34 2.67
C ARG A 107 18.45 -5.56 4.08
N HIS A 108 17.61 -4.66 4.58
CA HIS A 108 16.99 -4.81 5.89
C HIS A 108 16.01 -6.00 5.93
N ASP A 109 15.23 -6.23 4.87
CA ASP A 109 14.36 -7.39 4.77
C ASP A 109 15.14 -8.70 4.79
N LEU A 110 16.29 -8.75 4.09
CA LEU A 110 17.18 -9.91 4.12
C LEU A 110 17.75 -10.18 5.51
N LEU A 111 18.21 -9.14 6.21
CA LEU A 111 18.69 -9.29 7.59
C LEU A 111 17.59 -9.80 8.54
N TYR A 112 16.36 -9.30 8.36
CA TYR A 112 15.21 -9.76 9.12
C TYR A 112 14.92 -11.24 8.86
N LEU A 113 14.84 -11.66 7.60
CA LEU A 113 14.58 -13.06 7.24
C LEU A 113 15.71 -13.99 7.66
N ALA A 114 16.97 -13.56 7.56
CA ALA A 114 18.11 -14.31 8.07
C ALA A 114 17.99 -14.56 9.58
N SER A 115 17.51 -13.56 10.35
CA SER A 115 17.27 -13.73 11.78
C SER A 115 16.16 -14.76 12.07
N LEU A 116 15.05 -14.73 11.32
CA LEU A 116 13.97 -15.71 11.46
C LEU A 116 14.41 -17.12 11.05
N ARG A 117 15.27 -17.23 10.04
CA ARG A 117 15.84 -18.49 9.59
C ARG A 117 16.75 -19.09 10.65
N ALA A 118 17.60 -18.27 11.27
CA ALA A 118 18.50 -18.69 12.35
C ALA A 118 17.72 -19.13 13.61
N SER A 119 16.58 -18.51 13.90
CA SER A 119 15.69 -18.93 15.00
C SER A 119 14.76 -20.11 14.66
N GLY A 120 14.77 -20.60 13.41
CA GLY A 120 13.88 -21.67 12.96
C GLY A 120 12.41 -21.30 12.90
N THR A 121 12.09 -19.99 12.88
CA THR A 121 10.71 -19.47 12.88
C THR A 121 10.30 -18.86 11.54
N MET A 122 11.20 -18.81 10.55
CA MET A 122 10.88 -18.30 9.21
C MET A 122 9.79 -19.17 8.56
N PRO A 123 8.68 -18.57 8.10
CA PRO A 123 7.68 -19.30 7.34
C PRO A 123 8.27 -19.88 6.05
N THR A 124 7.92 -21.14 5.75
CA THR A 124 8.36 -21.83 4.54
C THR A 124 7.27 -21.73 3.47
N PHE A 125 7.60 -21.10 2.33
CA PHE A 125 6.64 -20.90 1.23
C PHE A 125 6.78 -21.95 0.11
N SER A 126 7.86 -22.72 0.09
CA SER A 126 8.06 -23.81 -0.88
C SER A 126 7.18 -25.03 -0.63
N GLY A 127 6.48 -25.10 0.51
CA GLY A 127 5.59 -26.20 0.86
C GLY A 127 6.32 -27.55 0.83
N GLU A 128 5.97 -28.40 -0.15
CA GLU A 128 6.58 -29.72 -0.33
C GLU A 128 7.68 -29.75 -1.41
N THR A 129 7.83 -28.68 -2.19
CA THR A 129 8.67 -28.64 -3.40
C THR A 129 10.13 -28.96 -3.11
N PHE A 130 10.66 -28.52 -1.97
CA PHE A 130 12.05 -28.77 -1.58
C PHE A 130 12.22 -29.95 -0.60
N LYS A 131 11.18 -30.76 -0.35
CA LYS A 131 11.28 -31.89 0.59
C LYS A 131 12.27 -32.97 0.15
N HIS A 132 12.46 -33.12 -1.15
CA HIS A 132 13.28 -34.20 -1.74
C HIS A 132 14.65 -33.74 -2.23
N VAL A 133 15.03 -32.49 -1.97
CA VAL A 133 16.34 -31.94 -2.38
C VAL A 133 17.22 -31.73 -1.16
N SER A 134 18.53 -31.90 -1.33
CA SER A 134 19.51 -31.66 -0.25
C SER A 134 19.76 -30.18 -0.02
N LEU A 135 19.69 -29.37 -1.08
CA LEU A 135 19.86 -27.93 -1.03
C LEU A 135 19.17 -27.29 -2.24
N ALA A 136 18.33 -26.29 -1.99
CA ALA A 136 17.78 -25.42 -3.04
C ALA A 136 18.33 -24.01 -2.85
N PHE A 137 18.83 -23.41 -3.93
CA PHE A 137 19.48 -22.11 -3.90
C PHE A 137 19.26 -21.33 -5.20
N ILE A 138 19.53 -20.04 -5.14
CA ILE A 138 19.48 -19.12 -6.28
C ILE A 138 20.83 -18.42 -6.38
N ASP A 139 21.32 -18.27 -7.60
CA ASP A 139 22.46 -17.43 -7.90
C ASP A 139 22.01 -15.96 -8.01
N LEU A 140 22.58 -15.09 -7.17
CA LEU A 140 22.22 -13.68 -7.16
C LEU A 140 22.78 -12.91 -8.36
N ALA A 141 23.74 -13.50 -9.09
CA ALA A 141 24.25 -12.96 -10.34
C ALA A 141 23.43 -13.40 -11.56
N ASP A 142 22.58 -14.42 -11.43
CA ASP A 142 21.68 -14.85 -12.50
C ASP A 142 20.55 -13.82 -12.70
N PRO A 143 20.43 -13.18 -13.89
CA PRO A 143 19.37 -12.22 -14.16
C PRO A 143 17.97 -12.84 -14.12
N GLU A 144 17.84 -14.14 -14.39
CA GLU A 144 16.56 -14.86 -14.35
C GLU A 144 16.22 -15.36 -12.94
N GLN A 145 17.22 -15.43 -12.06
CA GLN A 145 17.08 -15.89 -10.66
C GLN A 145 16.38 -17.25 -10.55
N ASN A 146 16.70 -18.18 -11.45
CA ASN A 146 16.09 -19.49 -11.47
C ASN A 146 16.49 -20.30 -10.23
N VAL A 147 15.52 -21.02 -9.65
CA VAL A 147 15.78 -21.92 -8.52
C VAL A 147 16.59 -23.12 -9.00
N GLN A 148 17.77 -23.29 -8.43
CA GLN A 148 18.64 -24.45 -8.64
C GLN A 148 18.56 -25.37 -7.43
N SER A 149 18.73 -26.68 -7.64
CA SER A 149 18.70 -27.64 -6.54
C SER A 149 19.73 -28.75 -6.70
N LEU A 150 20.21 -29.24 -5.56
CA LEU A 150 21.04 -30.44 -5.45
C LEU A 150 20.18 -31.60 -4.98
N LEU A 151 20.21 -32.69 -5.74
CA LEU A 151 19.57 -33.94 -5.35
C LEU A 151 20.33 -34.62 -4.20
N PRO A 152 19.71 -35.57 -3.47
CA PRO A 152 20.36 -36.37 -2.43
C PRO A 152 21.57 -37.18 -2.90
N SER A 153 21.71 -37.40 -4.21
CA SER A 153 22.86 -38.05 -4.82
C SER A 153 24.07 -37.14 -4.99
N ALA A 154 23.96 -35.84 -4.73
CA ALA A 154 25.09 -34.91 -4.80
C ALA A 154 26.15 -35.24 -3.74
N SER A 155 27.42 -35.10 -4.10
CA SER A 155 28.51 -35.41 -3.18
C SER A 155 28.55 -34.40 -2.01
N PRO A 156 29.03 -34.82 -0.81
CA PRO A 156 29.15 -33.93 0.34
C PRO A 156 29.99 -32.69 0.05
N GLU A 157 31.03 -32.80 -0.78
CA GLU A 157 31.93 -31.71 -1.15
C GLU A 157 31.19 -30.62 -1.93
N ILE A 158 30.33 -31.00 -2.87
CA ILE A 158 29.52 -30.04 -3.65
C ILE A 158 28.51 -29.34 -2.74
N ILE A 159 27.88 -30.08 -1.83
CA ILE A 159 26.92 -29.52 -0.88
C ILE A 159 27.63 -28.49 0.03
N GLU A 160 28.82 -28.81 0.53
CA GLU A 160 29.59 -27.92 1.38
C GLU A 160 30.11 -26.69 0.62
N GLU A 161 30.56 -26.87 -0.63
CA GLU A 161 30.91 -25.77 -1.53
C GLU A 161 29.74 -24.78 -1.67
N LYS A 162 28.54 -25.27 -2.01
CA LYS A 162 27.36 -24.40 -2.17
C LYS A 162 26.95 -23.74 -0.86
N LYS A 163 27.03 -24.44 0.28
CA LYS A 163 26.82 -23.82 1.61
C LYS A 163 27.82 -22.71 1.91
N ASN A 164 29.08 -22.88 1.51
CA ASN A 164 30.09 -21.84 1.69
C ASN A 164 29.84 -20.62 0.79
N LEU A 165 29.36 -20.83 -0.45
CA LEU A 165 28.93 -19.74 -1.32
C LEU A 165 27.71 -18.98 -0.77
N ILE A 166 26.77 -19.67 -0.10
CA ILE A 166 25.65 -19.05 0.62
C ILE A 166 26.18 -18.18 1.77
N LYS A 167 27.11 -18.68 2.58
CA LYS A 167 27.74 -17.90 3.66
C LYS A 167 28.49 -16.67 3.16
N GLN A 168 29.06 -16.74 1.95
CA GLN A 168 29.72 -15.61 1.28
C GLN A 168 28.73 -14.62 0.65
N GLY A 169 27.42 -14.91 0.65
CA GLY A 169 26.39 -14.06 0.03
C GLY A 169 26.42 -14.08 -1.50
N LYS A 170 27.04 -15.08 -2.12
CA LYS A 170 27.02 -15.27 -3.59
C LYS A 170 25.79 -16.03 -4.04
N LEU A 171 25.36 -17.00 -3.22
CA LEU A 171 24.12 -17.74 -3.40
C LEU A 171 23.16 -17.41 -2.26
N MET A 172 21.89 -17.65 -2.46
CA MET A 172 20.85 -17.52 -1.44
C MET A 172 20.03 -18.81 -1.36
N GLU A 173 19.70 -19.25 -0.15
CA GLU A 173 18.75 -20.36 0.02
C GLU A 173 17.41 -20.00 -0.64
N ALA A 174 16.84 -20.93 -1.42
CA ALA A 174 15.63 -20.67 -2.19
C ALA A 174 14.44 -20.27 -1.30
N ASP A 175 14.28 -20.89 -0.12
CA ASP A 175 13.23 -20.52 0.83
C ASP A 175 13.39 -19.09 1.37
N VAL A 176 14.64 -18.65 1.62
CA VAL A 176 14.92 -17.29 2.09
C VAL A 176 14.59 -16.29 0.98
N TRP A 177 14.93 -16.61 -0.25
CA TRP A 177 14.58 -15.78 -1.41
C TRP A 177 13.06 -15.72 -1.62
N LEU A 178 12.34 -16.84 -1.55
CA LEU A 178 10.88 -16.87 -1.66
C LEU A 178 10.23 -16.02 -0.57
N ALA A 179 10.69 -16.14 0.68
CA ALA A 179 10.21 -15.31 1.78
C ALA A 179 10.52 -13.81 1.54
N LEU A 180 11.67 -13.48 0.96
CA LEU A 180 12.00 -12.10 0.58
C LEU A 180 11.02 -11.56 -0.45
N GLN A 181 10.77 -12.30 -1.53
CA GLN A 181 9.83 -11.90 -2.58
C GLN A 181 8.42 -11.71 -2.00
N MET A 182 7.95 -12.65 -1.18
CA MET A 182 6.64 -12.53 -0.52
C MET A 182 6.56 -11.32 0.39
N ARG A 183 7.56 -11.10 1.25
CA ARG A 183 7.61 -9.94 2.16
C ARG A 183 7.57 -8.63 1.39
N GLN A 184 8.40 -8.49 0.36
CA GLN A 184 8.45 -7.29 -0.46
C GLN A 184 7.13 -7.06 -1.20
N GLN A 185 6.56 -8.11 -1.79
CA GLN A 185 5.31 -8.03 -2.53
C GLN A 185 4.15 -7.61 -1.63
N VAL A 186 4.00 -8.21 -0.45
CA VAL A 186 2.93 -7.88 0.51
C VAL A 186 3.01 -6.41 0.93
N ILE A 187 4.22 -5.95 1.31
CA ILE A 187 4.42 -4.56 1.73
C ILE A 187 4.13 -3.60 0.57
N LEU A 188 4.70 -3.84 -0.61
CA LEU A 188 4.51 -2.96 -1.75
C LEU A 188 3.05 -2.91 -2.21
N THR A 189 2.34 -4.03 -2.17
CA THR A 189 0.91 -4.11 -2.51
C THR A 189 0.09 -3.27 -1.54
N MET A 190 0.31 -3.42 -0.23
CA MET A 190 -0.38 -2.63 0.78
C MET A 190 -0.17 -1.12 0.57
N LEU A 191 1.08 -0.68 0.39
CA LEU A 191 1.39 0.74 0.21
C LEU A 191 0.85 1.29 -1.11
N THR A 192 0.85 0.46 -2.16
CA THR A 192 0.25 0.79 -3.46
C THR A 192 -1.27 0.96 -3.34
N ASN A 193 -1.96 0.10 -2.60
CA ASN A 193 -3.40 0.21 -2.34
C ASN A 193 -3.75 1.47 -1.52
N VAL A 194 -2.92 1.82 -0.53
CA VAL A 194 -3.06 3.08 0.22
C VAL A 194 -2.93 4.29 -0.72
N ALA A 195 -1.92 4.29 -1.59
CA ALA A 195 -1.72 5.34 -2.58
C ALA A 195 -2.90 5.44 -3.57
N HIS A 196 -3.39 4.31 -4.10
CA HIS A 196 -4.57 4.27 -4.98
C HIS A 196 -5.82 4.83 -4.29
N THR A 197 -5.99 4.53 -3.00
CA THR A 197 -7.13 5.05 -2.23
C THR A 197 -7.05 6.58 -2.11
N PHE A 198 -5.86 7.15 -1.89
CA PHE A 198 -5.68 8.61 -1.95
C PHE A 198 -6.01 9.17 -3.34
N GLU A 199 -5.49 8.59 -4.42
CA GLU A 199 -5.78 9.11 -5.77
C GLU A 199 -7.28 9.04 -6.09
N THR A 200 -7.96 8.00 -5.63
CA THR A 200 -9.40 7.80 -5.85
C THR A 200 -10.26 8.72 -4.98
N MET A 201 -9.93 8.86 -3.69
CA MET A 201 -10.73 9.65 -2.75
C MET A 201 -10.39 11.13 -2.79
N PHE A 202 -9.14 11.50 -3.03
CA PHE A 202 -8.71 12.90 -3.03
C PHE A 202 -8.66 13.47 -4.44
N LEU A 203 -7.88 12.88 -5.36
CA LEU A 203 -7.68 13.50 -6.68
C LEU A 203 -8.93 13.43 -7.54
N LYS A 204 -9.61 12.27 -7.61
CA LYS A 204 -10.83 12.17 -8.42
C LYS A 204 -12.01 12.97 -7.84
N GLN A 205 -12.18 13.00 -6.51
CA GLN A 205 -13.28 13.78 -5.92
C GLN A 205 -13.02 15.30 -5.96
N VAL A 206 -11.76 15.75 -5.81
CA VAL A 206 -11.40 17.16 -5.96
C VAL A 206 -11.51 17.62 -7.42
N MET A 207 -11.07 16.80 -8.39
CA MET A 207 -11.22 17.12 -9.82
C MET A 207 -12.69 17.15 -10.28
N VAL A 208 -13.56 16.27 -9.78
CA VAL A 208 -15.00 16.32 -10.07
C VAL A 208 -15.65 17.56 -9.45
N GLY A 209 -15.20 18.01 -8.28
CA GLY A 209 -15.64 19.26 -7.66
C GLY A 209 -15.17 20.53 -8.40
N GLU A 210 -14.03 20.49 -9.08
CA GLU A 210 -13.51 21.61 -9.87
C GLU A 210 -14.13 21.69 -11.27
N ILE A 211 -14.47 20.57 -11.90
CA ILE A 211 -15.20 20.56 -13.20
C ILE A 211 -16.62 21.12 -13.02
N LEU A 212 -17.26 20.90 -11.86
CA LEU A 212 -18.56 21.53 -11.54
C LEU A 212 -18.45 23.03 -11.25
N ARG A 213 -17.25 23.57 -10.97
CA ARG A 213 -17.05 25.02 -10.79
C ARG A 213 -16.90 25.79 -12.10
N PHE A 214 -16.58 25.12 -13.20
CA PHE A 214 -16.48 25.75 -14.53
C PHE A 214 -17.75 25.60 -15.39
N GLY A 215 -18.80 24.94 -14.87
CA GLY A 215 -20.05 24.67 -15.60
C GLY A 215 -21.30 25.42 -15.11
N HIS A 216 -21.20 26.34 -14.15
CA HIS A 216 -22.33 27.13 -13.66
C HIS A 216 -22.26 28.59 -14.14
N GLU A 217 -22.21 28.77 -15.45
CA GLU A 217 -22.61 30.03 -16.07
C GLU A 217 -23.64 29.75 -17.18
N LYS A 218 -24.89 30.10 -16.89
CA LYS A 218 -26.10 30.05 -17.75
C LYS A 218 -26.76 28.68 -17.97
N GLN A 219 -27.82 28.40 -17.23
CA GLN A 219 -29.20 28.33 -17.75
C GLN A 219 -30.18 27.85 -16.68
N GLY A 220 -31.42 28.32 -16.78
CA GLY A 220 -32.45 28.22 -15.76
C GLY A 220 -33.41 27.04 -15.89
N ARG A 221 -34.07 26.78 -14.76
CA ARG A 221 -35.38 26.13 -14.55
C ARG A 221 -35.56 24.62 -14.84
N ARG A 222 -36.04 23.99 -13.75
CA ARG A 222 -37.04 22.90 -13.61
C ARG A 222 -36.58 21.45 -13.74
N GLY A 223 -36.42 20.83 -12.57
CA GLY A 223 -37.22 19.66 -12.17
C GLY A 223 -36.52 18.31 -12.14
N GLY A 224 -36.44 17.69 -10.95
CA GLY A 224 -36.44 16.22 -10.82
C GLY A 224 -35.30 15.58 -10.02
N CYS A 225 -35.45 15.58 -8.69
CA CYS A 225 -35.03 14.53 -7.73
C CYS A 225 -33.63 13.90 -7.86
N ASN A 226 -32.65 14.44 -7.11
CA ASN A 226 -31.74 13.70 -6.21
C ASN A 226 -30.76 14.71 -5.59
N ASP A 227 -31.29 15.60 -4.76
CA ASP A 227 -30.48 16.57 -4.02
C ASP A 227 -29.78 15.87 -2.86
N LEU A 228 -28.60 15.31 -3.11
CA LEU A 228 -27.58 15.19 -2.07
C LEU A 228 -27.41 16.59 -1.47
N ALA A 229 -27.77 16.74 -0.19
CA ALA A 229 -27.77 18.00 0.53
C ALA A 229 -26.37 18.66 0.51
N ALA A 230 -26.11 19.41 -0.54
CA ALA A 230 -24.89 20.17 -0.75
C ALA A 230 -25.00 21.49 0.01
N MET A 231 -24.72 21.47 1.31
CA MET A 231 -24.58 22.73 2.05
C MET A 231 -23.66 22.62 3.27
N CYS A 232 -22.35 22.42 3.01
CA CYS A 232 -21.23 23.01 3.75
C CYS A 232 -19.93 22.46 3.16
N MET A 233 -19.23 23.24 2.33
CA MET A 233 -18.07 22.80 1.53
C MET A 233 -16.84 22.29 2.32
N ARG A 234 -16.89 22.08 3.64
CA ARG A 234 -15.83 21.44 4.45
C ARG A 234 -16.40 20.70 5.68
N SER A 235 -17.55 20.05 5.54
CA SER A 235 -18.14 19.19 6.57
C SER A 235 -17.95 17.71 6.19
N PRO A 236 -17.80 16.77 7.15
CA PRO A 236 -17.86 15.34 6.87
C PRO A 236 -19.09 15.00 6.04
N PHE A 237 -18.87 14.18 5.01
CA PHE A 237 -19.93 13.59 4.22
C PHE A 237 -20.44 12.36 4.97
N TYR A 238 -21.73 12.34 5.26
CA TYR A 238 -22.41 11.19 5.85
C TYR A 238 -23.12 10.44 4.73
N CYS A 239 -23.09 9.10 4.77
CA CYS A 239 -23.80 8.29 3.77
C CYS A 239 -25.32 8.36 3.91
N CYS A 240 -25.85 8.75 5.08
CA CYS A 240 -27.26 9.02 5.29
C CYS A 240 -27.48 10.03 6.43
N LYS A 241 -28.73 10.47 6.59
CA LYS A 241 -29.14 11.44 7.62
C LYS A 241 -29.05 10.85 9.03
N GLU A 242 -29.23 9.54 9.20
CA GLU A 242 -29.07 8.90 10.52
C GLU A 242 -27.63 9.05 11.03
N HIS A 243 -26.63 8.70 10.22
CA HIS A 243 -25.22 8.84 10.60
C HIS A 243 -24.78 10.29 10.82
N GLN A 244 -25.41 11.26 10.14
CA GLN A 244 -25.20 12.69 10.42
C GLN A 244 -25.71 13.07 11.81
N VAL A 245 -26.86 12.54 12.22
CA VAL A 245 -27.46 12.84 13.53
C VAL A 245 -26.65 12.19 14.65
N GLU A 246 -26.16 10.98 14.45
CA GLU A 246 -25.28 10.28 15.40
C GLU A 246 -23.98 11.03 15.65
N ASP A 247 -23.34 11.55 14.60
CA ASP A 247 -22.08 12.30 14.71
C ASP A 247 -22.29 13.79 15.06
N TRP A 248 -23.54 14.26 15.10
CA TRP A 248 -23.84 15.69 15.32
C TRP A 248 -23.27 16.22 16.63
N THR A 249 -23.20 15.39 17.68
CA THR A 249 -22.62 15.74 18.98
C THR A 249 -21.13 16.09 18.88
N ASN A 250 -20.38 15.39 18.03
CA ASN A 250 -18.96 15.64 17.77
C ASN A 250 -18.76 16.74 16.71
N HIS A 251 -19.61 16.75 15.68
CA HIS A 251 -19.50 17.65 14.54
C HIS A 251 -19.92 19.10 14.84
N LYS A 252 -20.86 19.32 15.78
CA LYS A 252 -21.46 20.64 16.09
C LYS A 252 -20.41 21.72 16.38
N THR A 253 -19.34 21.38 17.07
CA THR A 253 -18.27 22.32 17.46
C THR A 253 -17.46 22.72 16.23
N SER A 254 -17.05 21.76 15.42
CA SER A 254 -16.32 21.98 14.16
C SER A 254 -17.15 22.77 13.15
N CYS A 255 -18.44 22.47 13.02
CA CYS A 255 -19.38 23.16 12.15
C CYS A 255 -19.47 24.67 12.47
N LYS A 256 -19.55 25.02 13.76
CA LYS A 256 -19.58 26.42 14.22
C LYS A 256 -18.28 27.16 13.91
N THR A 257 -17.14 26.51 14.09
CA THR A 257 -15.82 27.10 13.81
C THR A 257 -15.66 27.40 12.33
N ILE A 258 -15.99 26.44 11.47
CA ILE A 258 -15.95 26.60 10.01
C ILE A 258 -16.87 27.74 9.56
N ARG A 259 -18.07 27.86 10.16
CA ARG A 259 -19.01 28.94 9.83
C ARG A 259 -18.47 30.33 10.21
N LYS A 260 -17.73 30.44 11.32
CA LYS A 260 -17.07 31.69 11.74
C LYS A 260 -15.90 32.05 10.82
N GLU A 261 -15.08 31.06 10.44
CA GLU A 261 -13.97 31.28 9.51
C GLU A 261 -14.46 31.71 8.14
N LYS A 262 -15.55 31.10 7.64
CA LYS A 262 -16.14 31.46 6.35
C LYS A 262 -16.67 32.90 6.33
N SER A 263 -17.38 33.30 7.38
CA SER A 263 -17.90 34.67 7.48
C SER A 263 -16.78 35.70 7.68
N ALA A 264 -15.66 35.31 8.30
CA ALA A 264 -14.47 36.16 8.37
C ALA A 264 -13.86 36.35 6.97
N VAL A 265 -13.66 35.27 6.21
CA VAL A 265 -13.09 35.30 4.86
C VAL A 265 -13.98 36.05 3.86
N GLU A 266 -15.29 35.91 3.95
CA GLU A 266 -16.25 36.68 3.12
C GLU A 266 -16.16 38.18 3.43
N LYS A 267 -16.05 38.57 4.70
CA LYS A 267 -15.86 39.97 5.10
C LYS A 267 -14.53 40.57 4.64
N THR A 268 -13.44 39.79 4.63
CA THR A 268 -12.15 40.28 4.14
C THR A 268 -12.11 40.45 2.61
N LYS A 269 -12.96 39.72 1.88
CA LYS A 269 -13.09 39.85 0.42
C LYS A 269 -13.96 41.03 -0.02
N GLU A 270 -14.85 41.51 0.84
CA GLU A 270 -15.67 42.70 0.59
C GLU A 270 -14.97 44.01 0.99
N ALA A 271 -13.86 43.93 1.74
CA ALA A 271 -13.10 45.08 2.23
C ALA A 271 -11.85 45.43 1.39
N ASN A 272 -11.55 44.63 0.35
CA ASN A 272 -10.49 44.86 -0.65
C ASN A 272 -11.12 44.98 -2.04
#